data_AF-I1QKC1-F1
#
_entry.id   AF-I1QKC1-F1
#
_cell.length_a   1.000
_cell.length_b   1.000
_cell.length_c   1.000
_cell.angle_alpha   90.00
_cell.angle_beta   90.00
_cell.angle_gamma   90.00
#
_symmetry.space_group_name_H-M   'P 1'
#
loop_
_entity.id
_entity.type
_entity.pdbx_description
1 polymer ?
#
loop_
_entity_poly.entity_id
_entity_poly.type
_entity_poly.pdbx_seq_one_letter_code
_entity_poly.pdbx_strand_id
1 'polypeptide(L)'
;MASGWGINGNKGRCYDFWLDFSECMSRCRQPTDCGLLREDYLECLHHSKEFQRRNRIYKEEQRKLRAAIRRREEAAKEKAEGAPAVSAQH
;
A
#
# COMPACT_ATOMS: atom_id res chain seq x y z
N MET A 1 -16.12 13.49 -2.81
CA MET A 1 -17.17 14.53 -2.67
C MET A 1 -16.94 15.25 -1.37
N ALA A 2 -16.91 16.59 -1.40
CA ALA A 2 -16.59 17.44 -0.25
C ALA A 2 -17.82 17.90 0.56
N SER A 3 -19.04 17.53 0.13
CA SER A 3 -20.31 18.03 0.69
C SER A 3 -20.82 17.26 1.92
N GLY A 4 -20.08 16.27 2.43
CA GLY A 4 -20.47 15.50 3.63
C GLY A 4 -21.54 14.43 3.42
N TRP A 5 -22.31 14.50 2.33
CA TRP A 5 -23.33 13.50 1.97
C TRP A 5 -22.78 12.48 0.96
N GLY A 6 -23.10 11.21 1.18
CA GLY A 6 -22.79 10.11 0.29
C GLY A 6 -23.73 10.03 -0.92
N ILE A 7 -23.34 9.25 -1.93
CA ILE A 7 -24.09 9.06 -3.18
C ILE A 7 -25.51 8.51 -2.91
N ASN A 8 -25.69 7.77 -1.81
CA ASN A 8 -26.95 7.13 -1.44
C ASN A 8 -27.79 7.98 -0.46
N GLY A 9 -27.45 9.25 -0.26
CA GLY A 9 -28.13 10.14 0.71
C GLY A 9 -27.80 9.85 2.18
N ASN A 10 -27.02 8.81 2.46
CA ASN A 10 -26.46 8.55 3.79
C ASN A 10 -25.24 9.43 4.04
N LYS A 11 -24.84 9.54 5.30
CA LYS A 11 -23.58 10.17 5.71
C LYS A 11 -22.40 9.65 4.87
N GLY A 12 -21.60 10.57 4.33
CA GLY A 12 -20.44 10.24 3.50
C GLY A 12 -19.36 9.49 4.29
N ARG A 13 -18.55 8.67 3.61
CA ARG A 13 -17.52 7.82 4.25
C ARG A 13 -16.55 8.57 5.16
N CYS A 14 -16.22 9.82 4.82
CA CYS A 14 -15.26 10.65 5.55
C CYS A 14 -15.92 11.79 6.33
N TYR A 15 -17.24 11.70 6.59
CA TYR A 15 -17.97 12.78 7.26
C TYR A 15 -17.51 13.00 8.70
N ASP A 16 -17.15 11.95 9.44
CA ASP A 16 -16.65 12.10 10.82
C ASP A 16 -15.34 12.87 10.87
N PHE A 17 -14.37 12.49 10.04
CA PHE A 17 -13.11 13.24 9.92
C PHE A 17 -13.34 14.69 9.51
N TRP A 18 -14.30 14.94 8.62
CA TRP A 18 -14.68 16.31 8.26
C TRP A 18 -15.30 17.07 9.43
N LEU A 19 -16.16 16.43 10.22
CA LEU A 19 -16.80 17.04 11.38
C LEU A 19 -15.75 17.45 12.43
N ASP A 20 -14.80 16.56 12.75
CA ASP A 20 -13.71 16.83 13.68
C ASP A 20 -12.81 17.98 13.19
N PHE A 21 -12.44 17.95 11.90
CA PHE A 21 -11.67 19.03 11.28
C PHE A 21 -12.42 20.37 11.30
N SER A 22 -13.72 20.36 10.98
CA SER A 22 -14.58 21.54 10.98
C SER A 22 -14.75 22.12 12.38
N GLU A 23 -14.96 21.27 13.38
CA GLU A 23 -15.04 21.68 14.79
C GLU A 23 -13.73 22.34 15.24
N CYS A 24 -12.58 21.75 14.91
CA CYS A 24 -11.28 22.35 15.21
C CYS A 24 -11.12 23.73 14.53
N MET A 25 -11.44 23.82 13.24
CA MET A 25 -11.33 25.06 12.47
C MET A 25 -12.26 26.16 12.99
N SER A 26 -13.40 25.80 13.61
CA SER A 26 -14.32 26.77 14.22
C SER A 26 -13.77 27.45 15.48
N ARG A 27 -12.74 26.85 16.12
CA ARG A 27 -12.18 27.32 17.40
C ARG A 27 -10.70 27.71 17.32
N CYS A 28 -9.98 27.31 16.26
CA CYS A 28 -8.55 27.56 16.13
C CYS A 28 -8.22 29.04 15.82
N ARG A 29 -7.02 29.47 16.20
CA ARG A 29 -6.51 30.81 15.84
C ARG A 29 -5.80 30.78 14.49
N GLN A 30 -5.08 29.70 14.20
CA GLN A 30 -4.38 29.51 12.94
C GLN A 30 -4.79 28.18 12.30
N PRO A 31 -4.99 28.13 10.96
CA PRO A 31 -5.34 26.89 10.27
C PRO A 31 -4.33 25.75 10.46
N THR A 32 -3.08 26.08 10.78
CA THR A 32 -2.02 25.10 11.08
C THR A 32 -2.27 24.31 12.36
N ASP A 33 -3.02 24.88 13.32
CA ASP A 33 -3.36 24.22 14.59
C ASP A 33 -4.19 22.95 14.36
N CYS A 34 -5.00 22.92 13.30
CA CYS A 34 -5.83 21.79 12.89
C CYS A 34 -5.17 20.93 11.80
N GLY A 35 -3.86 21.06 11.61
CA GLY A 35 -3.12 20.40 10.53
C GLY A 35 -3.26 18.88 10.52
N LEU A 36 -3.24 18.24 11.69
CA LEU A 36 -3.38 16.78 11.82
C LEU A 36 -4.77 16.31 11.39
N LEU A 37 -5.83 16.97 11.83
CA LEU A 37 -7.21 16.63 11.44
C LEU A 37 -7.45 16.87 9.94
N ARG A 38 -6.81 17.90 9.37
CA ARG A 38 -6.80 18.13 7.92
C ARG A 38 -6.15 16.96 7.19
N GLU A 39 -5.02 16.47 7.69
CA GLU A 39 -4.34 15.31 7.10
C GLU A 39 -5.20 14.06 7.17
N ASP A 40 -5.87 13.78 8.28
CA ASP A 40 -6.74 12.61 8.43
C ASP A 40 -7.95 12.67 7.48
N TYR A 41 -8.57 13.85 7.35
CA TYR A 41 -9.65 14.05 6.39
C TYR A 41 -9.20 13.81 4.94
N LEU A 42 -8.04 14.35 4.56
CA LEU A 42 -7.47 14.14 3.22
C LEU A 42 -7.01 12.69 2.99
N GLU A 43 -6.49 12.05 4.04
CA GLU A 43 -6.15 10.63 4.02
C GLU A 43 -7.39 9.80 3.73
N CYS A 44 -8.50 9.98 4.44
CA CYS A 44 -9.74 9.26 4.14
C CYS A 44 -10.28 9.54 2.72
N LEU A 45 -10.11 10.76 2.20
CA LEU A 45 -10.59 11.07 0.86
C LEU A 45 -9.76 10.44 -0.25
N HIS A 46 -8.44 10.33 -0.08
CA HIS A 46 -7.51 10.01 -1.17
C HIS A 46 -6.72 8.72 -0.93
N HIS A 47 -6.75 8.20 0.29
CA HIS A 47 -6.03 7.02 0.78
C HIS A 47 -4.56 7.01 0.36
N SER A 48 -3.92 8.19 0.27
CA SER A 48 -2.56 8.30 -0.29
C SER A 48 -1.54 7.57 0.57
N LYS A 49 -1.63 7.72 1.90
CA LYS A 49 -0.76 7.03 2.86
C LYS A 49 -1.01 5.52 2.82
N GLU A 50 -2.28 5.09 2.79
CA GLU A 50 -2.63 3.68 2.65
C GLU A 50 -2.12 3.05 1.34
N PHE A 51 -2.38 3.67 0.19
CA PHE A 51 -1.92 3.18 -1.10
C PHE A 51 -0.39 3.13 -1.18
N GLN A 52 0.30 4.13 -0.65
CA GLN A 52 1.76 4.12 -0.59
C GLN A 52 2.29 2.95 0.26
N ARG A 53 1.70 2.73 1.44
CA ARG A 53 2.05 1.59 2.32
C ARG A 53 1.81 0.26 1.62
N ARG A 54 0.62 0.08 1.05
CA ARG A 54 0.24 -1.13 0.31
C ARG A 54 1.18 -1.39 -0.87
N ASN A 55 1.51 -0.36 -1.65
CA ASN A 55 2.44 -0.48 -2.77
C ASN A 55 3.86 -0.85 -2.32
N ARG A 56 4.31 -0.36 -1.16
CA ARG A 56 5.60 -0.76 -0.57
C ARG A 56 5.61 -2.24 -0.21
N ILE A 57 4.54 -2.73 0.42
CA ILE A 57 4.39 -4.14 0.79
C ILE A 57 4.41 -5.03 -0.46
N TYR A 58 3.59 -4.70 -1.48
CA TYR A 58 3.55 -5.47 -2.72
C TYR A 58 4.90 -5.48 -3.45
N LYS A 59 5.60 -4.34 -3.53
CA LYS A 59 6.93 -4.29 -4.15
C LYS A 59 7.93 -5.20 -3.43
N GLU A 60 7.89 -5.22 -2.11
CA GLU A 60 8.74 -6.08 -1.29
C GLU A 60 8.42 -7.56 -1.47
N GLU A 61 7.15 -7.93 -1.52
CA GLU A 61 6.70 -9.28 -1.81
C GLU A 61 7.17 -9.74 -3.20
N GLN A 62 6.95 -8.92 -4.23
CA GLN A 62 7.40 -9.20 -5.59
C GLN A 62 8.92 -9.35 -5.69
N ARG A 63 9.68 -8.55 -4.93
CA ARG A 63 11.14 -8.67 -4.84
C ARG A 63 11.55 -10.06 -4.28
N LYS A 64 10.89 -10.51 -3.21
CA LYS A 64 11.16 -11.82 -2.59
C LYS A 64 10.78 -12.97 -3.52
N LEU A 65 9.63 -12.90 -4.19
CA LEU A 65 9.18 -13.91 -5.16
C LEU A 65 10.17 -14.03 -6.33
N ARG A 66 10.59 -12.90 -6.92
CA ARG A 66 11.59 -12.89 -8.01
C ARG A 66 12.93 -13.46 -7.56
N ALA A 67 13.38 -13.14 -6.35
CA ALA A 67 14.61 -13.71 -5.80
C ALA A 67 14.50 -15.22 -5.57
N ALA A 68 13.35 -15.71 -5.10
CA ALA A 68 13.11 -17.14 -4.90
C ALA A 68 13.05 -17.90 -6.24
N ILE A 69 12.43 -17.32 -7.27
CA ILE A 69 12.39 -17.90 -8.62
C ILE A 69 13.81 -18.03 -9.18
N ARG A 70 14.61 -16.96 -9.17
CA ARG A 70 16.00 -16.99 -9.65
C ARG A 70 16.85 -18.05 -8.95
N ARG A 71 16.76 -18.15 -7.62
CA ARG A 71 17.48 -19.19 -6.84
C ARG A 71 17.06 -20.61 -7.23
N ARG A 72 15.78 -20.82 -7.56
CA ARG A 72 15.29 -22.13 -8.03
C ARG A 72 15.80 -22.45 -9.43
N GLU A 73 15.82 -21.46 -10.32
CA GLU A 73 16.38 -21.60 -11.68
C GLU A 73 17.88 -21.88 -11.64
N GLU A 74 18.64 -21.17 -10.82
CA GLU A 74 20.07 -21.39 -10.58
C GLU A 74 20.33 -22.81 -10.04
N ALA A 75 19.62 -23.22 -8.99
CA ALA A 75 19.75 -24.57 -8.44
C ALA A 75 19.33 -25.68 -9.43
N ALA A 76 18.40 -25.39 -10.35
CA ALA A 76 18.02 -26.34 -11.40
C ALA A 76 19.10 -26.46 -12.48
N LYS A 77 19.76 -25.35 -12.86
CA LYS A 77 20.90 -25.35 -13.79
C LYS A 77 22.09 -26.09 -13.21
N GLU A 78 22.45 -25.83 -11.96
CA GLU A 78 23.54 -26.54 -11.26
C GLU A 78 23.31 -28.05 -11.23
N LYS A 79 22.06 -28.50 -10.99
CA LYS A 79 21.70 -29.93 -11.03
C LYS A 79 21.79 -30.54 -12.42
N ALA A 80 21.46 -29.77 -13.47
CA ALA A 80 21.53 -30.23 -14.85
C ALA A 80 22.97 -30.31 -15.35
N GLU A 81 23.82 -29.36 -14.97
CA GLU A 81 25.25 -29.32 -15.34
C GLU A 81 26.11 -30.28 -14.51
N GLY A 82 25.73 -30.56 -13.26
CA GLY A 82 26.40 -31.52 -12.38
C GLY A 82 26.00 -32.98 -12.59
N ALA A 83 25.07 -33.29 -13.50
CA ALA A 83 24.74 -34.68 -13.84
C ALA A 83 25.90 -35.29 -14.67
N PRO A 84 26.64 -36.28 -14.14
CA PRO A 84 27.67 -36.93 -14.94
C PRO A 84 27.00 -37.64 -16.12
N ALA A 85 27.59 -37.52 -17.31
CA ALA A 85 27.32 -38.43 -18.41
C ALA A 85 27.66 -39.85 -17.91
N VAL A 86 26.64 -40.60 -17.48
CA VAL A 86 26.81 -42.03 -17.17
C VAL A 86 27.31 -42.67 -18.46
N SER A 87 28.57 -43.09 -18.41
CA SER A 87 29.34 -43.64 -19.50
C SER A 87 28.54 -44.71 -20.24
N ALA A 88 28.39 -44.53 -21.55
CA ALA A 88 28.31 -45.65 -22.46
C ALA A 88 29.54 -46.55 -22.22
N GLN A 89 29.33 -47.84 -22.01
CA GLN A 89 30.20 -48.92 -22.52
C GLN A 89 29.65 -50.31 -22.13
N HIS A 90 29.50 -51.10 -23.20
CA HIS A 90 29.36 -52.55 -23.41
C HIS A 90 29.21 -53.53 -22.24
#